data_AF-A0A059X8L6-F1
#
_entry.id   AF-A0A059X8L6-F1
#
_cell.length_a   1.000
_cell.length_b   1.000
_cell.length_c   1.000
_cell.angle_alpha   90.00
_cell.angle_beta   90.00
_cell.angle_gamma   90.00
#
_symmetry.space_group_name_H-M   'P 1'
#
loop_
_entity.id
_entity.type
_entity.pdbx_description
1 polymer ?
#
loop_
_entity_poly.entity_id
_entity_poly.type
_entity_poly.pdbx_seq_one_letter_code
_entity_poly.pdbx_strand_id
1 'polypeptide(L)'
;MYIDETITQFKKELQKNGKIGLLLDIDETLSWTLGHWVVVMQEKFGNPENLSVKELIKKYRYTEHVPYWQTPEAKEWMQQAILDNDLQEALPIIENANHIANKVHKIIPIVGYLTLRPTAVLDGTRQWLKKHGFPDEPLLLRPDNIPHGDGYEWKAHVLVHLYPEVTGIVDDNARMLQYLPDEYKGTIYLYDTESFEGTNLNVIPCKTWDDVYDKVKGQSGL
;
A
#
# COMPACT_ATOMS: atom_id res chain seq x y z
N MET A 1 -20.81 1.03 -5.22
CA MET A 1 -20.73 1.64 -3.87
C MET A 1 -19.38 1.26 -3.32
N TYR A 2 -18.50 2.23 -3.03
CA TYR A 2 -17.10 1.96 -2.66
C TYR A 2 -16.92 1.46 -1.21
N ILE A 3 -17.90 1.76 -0.34
CA ILE A 3 -17.90 1.32 1.05
C ILE A 3 -18.78 0.09 1.18
N ASP A 4 -18.21 -1.00 1.68
CA ASP A 4 -18.91 -2.26 1.92
C ASP A 4 -19.16 -2.49 3.43
N GLU A 5 -19.75 -3.65 3.75
CA GLU A 5 -20.04 -4.04 5.12
C GLU A 5 -18.76 -4.25 5.95
N THR A 6 -17.69 -4.76 5.33
CA THR A 6 -16.39 -4.97 5.99
C THR A 6 -15.82 -3.64 6.50
N ILE A 7 -15.77 -2.62 5.64
CA ILE A 7 -15.28 -1.28 6.00
C ILE A 7 -16.18 -0.63 7.05
N THR A 8 -17.50 -0.77 6.90
CA THR A 8 -18.47 -0.25 7.86
C THR A 8 -18.31 -0.90 9.24
N GLN A 9 -18.10 -2.21 9.27
CA GLN A 9 -17.92 -2.97 10.50
C GLN A 9 -16.57 -2.63 11.16
N PHE A 10 -15.50 -2.50 10.37
CA PHE A 10 -14.21 -2.03 10.86
C PHE A 10 -14.32 -0.66 11.55
N LYS A 11 -15.02 0.31 10.93
CA LYS A 11 -15.26 1.62 11.56
C LYS A 11 -15.98 1.50 12.91
N LYS A 12 -17.06 0.70 12.95
CA LYS A 12 -17.82 0.45 14.19
C LYS A 12 -16.95 -0.16 15.28
N GLU A 13 -16.03 -1.05 14.92
CA GLU A 13 -15.09 -1.66 15.87
C GLU A 13 -14.07 -0.66 16.39
N LEU A 14 -13.53 0.21 15.54
CA LEU A 14 -12.65 1.30 15.99
C LEU A 14 -13.37 2.19 17.00
N GLN A 15 -14.60 2.61 16.68
CA GLN A 15 -15.44 3.46 17.54
C GLN A 15 -15.77 2.79 18.86
N LYS A 16 -16.23 1.53 18.81
CA LYS A 16 -16.60 0.75 19.99
C LYS A 16 -15.42 0.59 20.96
N ASN A 17 -14.22 0.43 20.42
CA ASN A 17 -13.00 0.20 21.21
C ASN A 17 -12.22 1.49 21.53
N GLY A 18 -12.68 2.65 21.03
CA GLY A 18 -11.95 3.92 21.14
C GLY A 18 -10.56 3.89 20.48
N LYS A 19 -10.35 3.01 19.49
CA LYS A 19 -9.08 2.93 18.74
C LYS A 19 -9.02 4.06 17.73
N ILE A 20 -7.94 4.82 17.75
CA ILE A 20 -7.64 5.89 16.80
C ILE A 20 -6.20 5.70 16.32
N GLY A 21 -5.95 5.83 15.01
CA GLY A 21 -4.60 5.69 14.49
C GLY A 21 -4.45 5.66 12.98
N LEU A 22 -3.35 5.08 12.51
CA LEU A 22 -2.94 5.07 11.10
C LEU A 22 -3.30 3.76 10.40
N LEU A 23 -3.58 3.85 9.10
CA LEU A 23 -3.53 2.72 8.19
C LEU A 23 -2.14 2.64 7.52
N LEU A 24 -1.75 1.44 7.10
CA LEU A 24 -0.59 1.24 6.24
C LEU A 24 -1.00 0.66 4.89
N ASP A 25 -0.48 1.21 3.80
CA ASP A 25 -0.40 0.49 2.53
C ASP A 25 0.62 -0.66 2.61
N ILE A 26 0.59 -1.59 1.64
CA ILE A 26 1.47 -2.75 1.59
C ILE A 26 2.45 -2.69 0.41
N ASP A 27 1.98 -2.49 -0.82
CA ASP A 27 2.83 -2.65 -2.01
C ASP A 27 3.66 -1.39 -2.25
N GLU A 28 4.98 -1.55 -2.43
CA GLU A 28 5.95 -0.44 -2.45
C GLU A 28 6.01 0.41 -1.16
N THR A 29 5.25 0.05 -0.12
CA THR A 29 5.28 0.67 1.22
C THR A 29 5.89 -0.27 2.28
N LEU A 30 5.48 -1.54 2.32
CA LEU A 30 6.01 -2.60 3.19
C LEU A 30 6.69 -3.71 2.40
N SER A 31 6.16 -4.02 1.22
CA SER A 31 6.57 -5.10 0.33
C SER A 31 7.24 -4.50 -0.91
N TRP A 32 8.39 -5.03 -1.33
CA TRP A 32 9.06 -4.62 -2.56
C TRP A 32 8.53 -5.44 -3.75
N THR A 33 7.24 -5.23 -4.01
CA THR A 33 6.43 -6.01 -4.94
C THR A 33 6.93 -5.85 -6.37
N LEU A 34 7.15 -4.62 -6.82
CA LEU A 34 7.62 -4.30 -8.17
C LEU A 34 8.98 -4.95 -8.48
N GLY A 35 9.90 -4.96 -7.52
CA GLY A 35 11.18 -5.64 -7.66
C GLY A 35 11.02 -7.13 -7.95
N HIS A 36 10.15 -7.80 -7.19
CA HIS A 36 9.81 -9.20 -7.40
C HIS A 36 9.17 -9.44 -8.78
N TRP A 37 8.18 -8.63 -9.15
CA TRP A 37 7.52 -8.75 -10.46
C TRP A 37 8.52 -8.61 -11.61
N VAL A 38 9.40 -7.63 -11.56
CA VAL A 38 10.42 -7.43 -12.60
C VAL A 38 11.32 -8.66 -12.72
N VAL A 39 11.80 -9.24 -11.61
CA VAL A 39 12.61 -10.46 -11.63
C VAL A 39 11.85 -11.61 -12.32
N VAL A 40 10.62 -11.89 -11.88
CA VAL A 40 9.85 -13.02 -12.41
C VAL A 40 9.49 -12.82 -13.88
N MET A 41 9.15 -11.60 -14.28
CA MET A 41 8.84 -11.29 -15.68
C MET A 41 10.06 -11.42 -16.59
N GLN A 42 11.25 -11.03 -16.11
CA GLN A 42 12.51 -11.27 -16.83
C GLN A 42 12.78 -12.77 -17.02
N GLU A 43 12.60 -13.57 -15.98
CA GLU A 43 12.82 -15.02 -16.02
C GLU A 43 11.83 -15.75 -16.94
N LYS A 44 10.55 -15.35 -16.93
CA LYS A 44 9.49 -16.03 -17.69
C LYS A 44 9.37 -15.54 -19.14
N PHE A 45 9.47 -14.24 -19.36
CA PHE A 45 9.13 -13.62 -20.65
C PHE A 45 10.32 -12.92 -21.32
N GLY A 46 11.49 -12.99 -20.67
CA GLY A 46 12.74 -12.47 -21.22
C GLY A 46 12.94 -10.97 -21.01
N ASN A 47 14.13 -10.53 -21.39
CA ASN A 47 14.62 -9.16 -21.30
C ASN A 47 15.59 -8.89 -22.46
N PRO A 48 15.07 -8.53 -23.65
CA PRO A 48 15.91 -8.34 -24.85
C PRO A 48 16.87 -7.16 -24.72
N GLU A 49 16.64 -6.26 -23.76
CA GLU A 49 17.52 -5.11 -23.50
C GLU A 49 18.68 -5.43 -22.55
N ASN A 50 18.66 -6.61 -21.91
CA ASN A 50 19.66 -7.03 -20.92
C ASN A 50 19.86 -6.02 -19.76
N LEU A 51 18.79 -5.30 -19.41
CA LEU A 51 18.79 -4.34 -18.29
C LEU A 51 18.67 -5.06 -16.95
N SER A 52 19.33 -4.55 -15.92
CA SER A 52 19.09 -4.99 -14.55
C SER A 52 17.68 -4.61 -14.06
N VAL A 53 17.23 -5.25 -12.97
CA VAL A 53 15.95 -4.92 -12.30
C VAL A 53 15.83 -3.43 -12.00
N LYS A 54 16.89 -2.82 -11.45
CA LYS A 54 16.92 -1.39 -11.10
C LYS A 54 16.81 -0.50 -12.34
N GLU A 55 17.46 -0.88 -13.44
CA GLU A 55 17.40 -0.13 -14.69
C GLU A 55 16.00 -0.21 -15.34
N LEU A 56 15.35 -1.38 -15.28
CA LEU A 56 13.97 -1.53 -15.76
C LEU A 56 12.99 -0.70 -14.94
N ILE A 57 13.08 -0.74 -13.61
CA ILE A 57 12.24 0.08 -12.73
C ILE A 57 12.48 1.57 -13.02
N LYS A 58 13.74 1.99 -13.18
CA LYS A 58 14.05 3.38 -13.53
C LYS A 58 13.49 3.79 -14.89
N LYS A 59 13.53 2.91 -15.88
CA LYS A 59 13.13 3.20 -17.26
C LYS A 59 11.61 3.17 -17.46
N TYR A 60 10.94 2.16 -16.93
CA TYR A 60 9.52 1.89 -17.21
C TYR A 60 8.60 2.17 -16.03
N ARG A 61 9.15 2.28 -14.81
CA ARG A 61 8.44 2.41 -13.53
C ARG A 61 7.57 1.22 -13.15
N TYR A 62 6.84 0.60 -14.08
CA TYR A 62 5.93 -0.52 -13.83
C TYR A 62 6.04 -1.59 -14.93
N THR A 63 5.74 -2.84 -14.58
CA THR A 63 5.78 -3.98 -15.52
C THR A 63 4.79 -3.82 -16.69
N GLU A 64 3.65 -3.17 -16.47
CA GLU A 64 2.66 -2.82 -17.49
C GLU A 64 3.17 -1.87 -18.58
N HIS A 65 4.26 -1.15 -18.31
CA HIS A 65 4.88 -0.25 -19.29
C HIS A 65 6.02 -0.89 -20.07
N VAL A 66 6.45 -2.11 -19.72
CA VAL A 66 7.53 -2.82 -20.41
C VAL A 66 6.97 -3.45 -21.69
N PRO A 67 7.38 -2.98 -22.90
CA PRO A 67 6.68 -3.32 -24.14
C PRO A 67 6.68 -4.82 -24.49
N TYR A 68 7.80 -5.50 -24.23
CA TYR A 68 7.96 -6.93 -24.55
C TYR A 68 7.26 -7.86 -23.55
N TRP A 69 6.70 -7.33 -22.46
CA TRP A 69 5.83 -8.07 -21.54
C TRP A 69 4.34 -7.84 -21.79
N GLN A 70 3.98 -7.11 -22.85
CA GLN A 70 2.57 -6.84 -23.19
C GLN A 70 1.93 -7.92 -24.07
N THR A 71 2.56 -9.10 -24.14
CA THR A 71 2.03 -10.27 -24.86
C THR A 71 0.80 -10.85 -24.13
N PRO A 72 -0.10 -11.56 -24.83
CA PRO A 72 -1.26 -12.20 -24.19
C PRO A 72 -0.86 -13.15 -23.06
N GLU A 73 0.17 -13.96 -23.26
CA GLU A 73 0.69 -14.93 -22.28
C GLU A 73 1.20 -14.24 -21.01
N ALA A 74 1.98 -13.17 -21.16
CA ALA A 74 2.51 -12.41 -20.03
C ALA A 74 1.39 -11.73 -19.24
N LYS A 75 0.38 -11.18 -19.93
CA LYS A 75 -0.79 -10.56 -19.31
C LYS A 75 -1.66 -11.56 -18.57
N GLU A 76 -1.91 -12.73 -19.17
CA GLU A 76 -2.65 -13.81 -18.53
C GLU A 76 -1.92 -14.29 -17.27
N TRP A 77 -0.61 -14.49 -17.35
CA TRP A 77 0.19 -14.85 -16.18
C TRP A 77 0.12 -13.78 -15.08
N MET A 78 0.26 -12.49 -15.41
CA MET A 78 0.15 -11.39 -14.43
C MET A 78 -1.23 -11.36 -13.76
N GLN A 79 -2.31 -11.57 -14.53
CA GLN A 79 -3.67 -11.61 -14.00
C GLN A 79 -3.86 -12.76 -13.00
N GLN A 80 -3.30 -13.95 -13.27
CA GLN A 80 -3.35 -15.07 -12.34
C GLN A 80 -2.48 -14.83 -11.11
N ALA A 81 -1.26 -14.33 -11.29
CA ALA A 81 -0.31 -14.07 -10.21
C ALA A 81 -0.80 -13.01 -9.20
N ILE A 82 -1.57 -12.01 -9.64
CA ILE A 82 -2.20 -11.03 -8.74
C ILE A 82 -3.22 -11.69 -7.79
N LEU A 83 -3.81 -12.82 -8.18
CA LEU A 83 -4.82 -13.56 -7.42
C LEU A 83 -4.25 -14.77 -6.66
N ASP A 84 -2.93 -14.95 -6.67
CA ASP A 84 -2.25 -16.11 -6.10
C ASP A 84 -1.77 -15.85 -4.67
N ASN A 85 -2.38 -16.51 -3.68
CA ASN A 85 -2.03 -16.36 -2.27
C ASN A 85 -0.57 -16.78 -1.97
N ASP A 86 -0.06 -17.83 -2.62
CA ASP A 86 1.29 -18.34 -2.37
C ASP A 86 2.33 -17.32 -2.87
N LEU A 87 2.06 -16.69 -4.02
CA LEU A 87 2.88 -15.61 -4.54
C LEU A 87 2.88 -14.40 -3.59
N GLN A 88 1.71 -14.02 -3.09
CA GLN A 88 1.58 -12.87 -2.18
C GLN A 88 2.30 -13.10 -0.84
N GLU A 89 2.36 -14.35 -0.35
CA GLU A 89 3.11 -14.75 0.84
C GLU A 89 4.64 -14.79 0.61
N ALA A 90 5.06 -14.98 -0.63
CA ALA A 90 6.47 -15.05 -1.02
C ALA A 90 7.11 -13.69 -1.32
N LEU A 91 6.34 -12.61 -1.38
CA LEU A 91 6.85 -11.28 -1.73
C LEU A 91 7.95 -10.79 -0.77
N PRO A 92 8.98 -10.09 -1.26
CA PRO A 92 10.04 -9.58 -0.42
C PRO A 92 9.59 -8.36 0.40
N ILE A 93 10.09 -8.23 1.62
CA ILE A 93 9.91 -7.05 2.44
C ILE A 93 10.85 -5.91 1.99
N ILE A 94 10.38 -4.67 2.08
CA ILE A 94 11.26 -3.49 2.06
C ILE A 94 12.15 -3.51 3.31
N GLU A 95 13.44 -3.25 3.11
CA GLU A 95 14.44 -3.33 4.17
C GLU A 95 14.01 -2.50 5.40
N ASN A 96 14.04 -3.14 6.58
CA ASN A 96 13.73 -2.55 7.88
C ASN A 96 12.29 -2.02 8.08
N ALA A 97 11.38 -2.17 7.10
CA ALA A 97 10.02 -1.65 7.16
C ALA A 97 9.23 -2.20 8.37
N ASN A 98 9.33 -3.49 8.67
CA ASN A 98 8.69 -4.10 9.82
C ASN A 98 9.14 -3.52 11.16
N HIS A 99 10.45 -3.37 11.36
CA HIS A 99 10.99 -2.85 12.62
C HIS A 99 10.54 -1.42 12.86
N ILE A 100 10.59 -0.57 11.83
CA ILE A 100 10.20 0.83 11.97
C ILE A 100 8.68 0.99 12.06
N ALA A 101 7.88 0.24 11.30
CA ALA A 101 6.43 0.21 11.47
C ALA A 101 6.02 -0.17 12.90
N ASN A 102 6.72 -1.12 13.53
CA ASN A 102 6.50 -1.47 14.94
C ASN A 102 6.89 -0.34 15.91
N LYS A 103 7.87 0.51 15.58
CA LYS A 103 8.19 1.71 16.37
C LYS A 103 7.13 2.79 16.19
N VAL A 104 6.66 3.00 14.95
CA VAL A 104 5.55 3.92 14.64
C VAL A 104 4.29 3.52 15.40
N HIS A 105 3.92 2.24 15.40
CA HIS A 105 2.78 1.69 16.12
C HIS A 105 2.77 2.03 17.63
N LYS A 106 3.95 2.18 18.25
CA LYS A 106 4.09 2.54 19.67
C LYS A 106 3.86 4.03 19.95
N ILE A 107 3.92 4.88 18.92
CA ILE A 107 3.68 6.33 19.02
C ILE A 107 2.24 6.63 18.63
N ILE A 108 1.84 6.23 17.42
CA ILE A 108 0.46 6.28 16.94
C ILE A 108 0.09 4.85 16.53
N PRO A 109 -0.96 4.25 17.12
CA PRO A 109 -1.35 2.89 16.78
C PRO A 109 -1.58 2.74 15.28
N ILE A 110 -0.98 1.71 14.69
CA ILE A 110 -1.46 1.19 13.40
C ILE A 110 -2.75 0.44 13.72
N VAL A 111 -3.86 0.83 13.09
CA VAL A 111 -5.19 0.25 13.34
C VAL A 111 -5.64 -0.72 12.25
N GLY A 112 -4.88 -0.81 11.17
CA GLY A 112 -5.13 -1.74 10.07
C GLY A 112 -4.25 -1.47 8.85
N TYR A 113 -4.50 -2.23 7.80
CA TYR A 113 -3.84 -2.10 6.51
C TYR A 113 -4.88 -1.81 5.44
N LEU A 114 -4.53 -0.98 4.45
CA LEU A 114 -5.41 -0.63 3.33
C LEU A 114 -4.63 -0.76 2.03
N THR A 115 -4.97 -1.77 1.22
CA THR A 115 -4.18 -2.16 0.05
C THR A 115 -5.06 -2.37 -1.18
N LEU A 116 -4.47 -2.15 -2.37
CA LEU A 116 -5.13 -2.46 -3.65
C LEU A 116 -5.09 -3.95 -4.02
N ARG A 117 -4.42 -4.78 -3.21
CA ARG A 117 -4.52 -6.24 -3.35
C ARG A 117 -5.98 -6.67 -3.30
N PRO A 118 -6.41 -7.57 -4.19
CA PRO A 118 -7.79 -8.06 -4.23
C PRO A 118 -8.15 -8.88 -2.99
N THR A 119 -9.43 -8.92 -2.62
CA THR A 119 -9.92 -9.76 -1.51
C THR A 119 -9.60 -11.25 -1.70
N ALA A 120 -9.46 -11.71 -2.95
CA ALA A 120 -9.03 -13.06 -3.29
C ALA A 120 -7.69 -13.50 -2.66
N VAL A 121 -6.79 -12.55 -2.30
CA VAL A 121 -5.46 -12.86 -1.73
C VAL A 121 -5.33 -12.55 -0.23
N LEU A 122 -6.46 -12.44 0.47
CA LEU A 122 -6.50 -12.12 1.91
C LEU A 122 -5.58 -13.04 2.75
N ASP A 123 -5.61 -14.35 2.51
CA ASP A 123 -4.91 -15.32 3.36
C ASP A 123 -3.39 -15.26 3.17
N GLY A 124 -2.92 -15.13 1.94
CA GLY A 124 -1.51 -14.96 1.59
C GLY A 124 -0.97 -13.64 2.15
N THR A 125 -1.72 -12.54 2.01
CA THR A 125 -1.33 -11.25 2.60
C THR A 125 -1.30 -11.30 4.13
N ARG A 126 -2.26 -11.95 4.79
CA ARG A 126 -2.26 -12.11 6.26
C ARG A 126 -1.06 -12.93 6.72
N GLN A 127 -0.77 -14.03 6.05
CA GLN A 127 0.39 -14.87 6.35
C GLN A 127 1.71 -14.11 6.14
N TRP A 128 1.80 -13.32 5.07
CA TRP A 128 2.94 -12.43 4.80
C TRP A 128 3.19 -11.46 5.95
N LEU A 129 2.17 -10.72 6.40
CA LEU A 129 2.29 -9.76 7.51
C LEU A 129 2.78 -10.44 8.79
N LYS A 130 2.20 -11.59 9.11
CA LYS A 130 2.57 -12.40 10.29
C LYS A 130 4.01 -12.91 10.20
N LYS A 131 4.40 -13.46 9.04
CA LYS A 131 5.74 -13.98 8.77
C LYS A 131 6.82 -12.92 8.96
N HIS A 132 6.52 -11.66 8.61
CA HIS A 132 7.45 -10.54 8.73
C HIS A 132 7.36 -9.77 10.05
N GLY A 133 6.46 -10.16 10.96
CA GLY A 133 6.35 -9.57 12.30
C GLY A 133 5.76 -8.17 12.33
N PHE A 134 4.86 -7.84 11.40
CA PHE A 134 4.07 -6.61 11.45
C PHE A 134 2.96 -6.71 12.51
N PRO A 135 2.39 -5.58 12.98
CA PRO A 135 1.24 -5.59 13.89
C PRO A 135 0.09 -6.45 13.37
N ASP A 136 -0.49 -7.28 14.25
CA ASP A 136 -1.65 -8.12 13.93
C ASP A 136 -2.94 -7.28 13.97
N GLU A 137 -3.19 -6.56 12.89
CA GLU A 137 -4.32 -5.63 12.75
C GLU A 137 -5.13 -5.95 11.49
N PRO A 138 -6.41 -5.52 11.41
CA PRO A 138 -7.30 -5.85 10.29
C PRO A 138 -6.78 -5.42 8.91
N LEU A 139 -7.11 -6.23 7.90
CA LEU A 139 -6.78 -6.00 6.49
C LEU A 139 -8.01 -5.51 5.73
N LEU A 140 -7.91 -4.34 5.10
CA LEU A 140 -8.90 -3.80 4.17
C LEU A 140 -8.33 -3.96 2.75
N LEU A 141 -8.79 -5.00 2.05
CA LEU A 141 -8.41 -5.29 0.67
C LEU A 141 -9.42 -4.70 -0.32
N ARG A 142 -8.96 -4.40 -1.53
CA ARG A 142 -9.83 -3.96 -2.61
C ARG A 142 -10.83 -5.08 -2.94
N PRO A 143 -12.15 -4.81 -2.92
CA PRO A 143 -13.15 -5.76 -3.40
C PRO A 143 -12.86 -6.25 -4.83
N ASP A 144 -12.99 -7.56 -5.06
CA ASP A 144 -12.64 -8.19 -6.36
C ASP A 144 -13.41 -7.61 -7.56
N ASN A 145 -14.58 -7.01 -7.32
CA ASN A 145 -15.42 -6.39 -8.35
C ASN A 145 -15.01 -4.95 -8.72
N ILE A 146 -14.12 -4.31 -7.97
CA ILE A 146 -13.57 -2.99 -8.29
C ILE A 146 -12.33 -3.20 -9.15
N PRO A 147 -12.24 -2.69 -10.39
CA PRO A 147 -11.03 -2.79 -11.21
C PRO A 147 -9.78 -2.21 -10.52
N HIS A 148 -8.59 -2.73 -10.84
CA HIS A 148 -7.35 -2.27 -10.20
C HIS A 148 -7.09 -0.78 -10.41
N GLY A 149 -7.36 -0.26 -11.61
CA GLY A 149 -7.21 1.16 -11.94
C GLY A 149 -8.11 2.09 -11.12
N ASP A 150 -9.28 1.61 -10.71
CA ASP A 150 -10.26 2.35 -9.89
C ASP A 150 -9.97 2.21 -8.39
N GLY A 151 -8.94 1.43 -8.03
CA GLY A 151 -8.56 1.16 -6.65
C GLY A 151 -8.16 2.41 -5.87
N TYR A 152 -7.55 3.41 -6.51
CA TYR A 152 -7.14 4.65 -5.85
C TYR A 152 -8.33 5.50 -5.41
N GLU A 153 -9.38 5.56 -6.23
CA GLU A 153 -10.63 6.25 -5.88
C GLU A 153 -11.34 5.52 -4.73
N TRP A 154 -11.39 4.18 -4.79
CA TRP A 154 -11.88 3.37 -3.68
C TRP A 154 -11.14 3.69 -2.38
N LYS A 155 -9.80 3.69 -2.41
CA LYS A 155 -8.95 3.93 -1.25
C LYS A 155 -9.21 5.30 -0.61
N ALA A 156 -9.34 6.35 -1.43
CA ALA A 156 -9.69 7.69 -0.97
C ALA A 156 -11.07 7.71 -0.27
N HIS A 157 -12.08 7.06 -0.87
CA HIS A 157 -13.40 6.95 -0.24
C HIS A 157 -13.35 6.19 1.09
N VAL A 158 -12.55 5.12 1.20
CA VAL A 158 -12.35 4.40 2.47
C VAL A 158 -11.75 5.33 3.52
N LEU A 159 -10.71 6.09 3.20
CA LEU A 159 -10.09 7.03 4.15
C LEU A 159 -11.05 8.11 4.65
N VAL A 160 -11.83 8.70 3.74
CA VAL A 160 -12.86 9.68 4.09
C VAL A 160 -13.90 9.05 5.00
N HIS A 161 -14.34 7.83 4.67
CA HIS A 161 -15.33 7.11 5.46
C HIS A 161 -14.80 6.77 6.85
N LEU A 162 -13.54 6.40 7.02
CA LEU A 162 -12.96 5.96 8.30
C LEU A 162 -12.50 7.09 9.21
N TYR A 163 -12.42 8.32 8.72
CA TYR A 163 -12.17 9.50 9.57
C TYR A 163 -13.36 9.75 10.53
N PRO A 164 -13.15 10.17 11.80
CA PRO A 164 -11.88 10.56 12.43
C PRO A 164 -11.09 9.44 13.13
N GLU A 165 -11.60 8.20 13.16
CA GLU A 165 -10.91 7.10 13.85
C GLU A 165 -9.63 6.67 13.14
N VAL A 166 -9.61 6.73 11.80
CA VAL A 166 -8.37 6.69 11.02
C VAL A 166 -7.89 8.12 10.78
N THR A 167 -6.78 8.49 11.42
CA THR A 167 -6.21 9.85 11.38
C THR A 167 -5.24 10.06 10.23
N GLY A 168 -4.89 9.00 9.51
CA GLY A 168 -3.98 9.08 8.38
C GLY A 168 -3.59 7.72 7.82
N ILE A 169 -2.71 7.76 6.82
CA ILE A 169 -2.16 6.58 6.15
C ILE A 169 -0.70 6.81 5.76
N VAL A 170 0.10 5.75 5.75
CA VAL A 170 1.39 5.70 5.07
C VAL A 170 1.22 4.96 3.74
N ASP A 171 1.56 5.60 2.63
CA ASP A 171 1.29 5.11 1.26
C ASP A 171 2.34 5.68 0.30
N ASP A 172 2.84 4.92 -0.67
CA ASP A 172 3.82 5.40 -1.65
C ASP A 172 3.17 6.17 -2.81
N ASN A 173 1.85 6.06 -2.99
CA ASN A 173 1.18 6.46 -4.21
C ASN A 173 0.32 7.71 -4.07
N ALA A 174 0.80 8.81 -4.66
CA ALA A 174 0.11 10.10 -4.65
C ALA A 174 -1.20 10.14 -5.47
N ARG A 175 -1.51 9.13 -6.30
CA ARG A 175 -2.73 9.15 -7.15
C ARG A 175 -4.01 9.22 -6.34
N MET A 176 -4.03 8.60 -5.16
CA MET A 176 -5.19 8.65 -4.25
C MET A 176 -5.57 10.08 -3.86
N LEU A 177 -4.60 11.01 -3.80
CA LEU A 177 -4.83 12.40 -3.42
C LEU A 177 -5.79 13.13 -4.37
N GLN A 178 -5.89 12.69 -5.62
CA GLN A 178 -6.79 13.28 -6.63
C GLN A 178 -8.28 13.03 -6.32
N TYR A 179 -8.56 12.05 -5.47
CA TYR A 179 -9.92 11.62 -5.11
C TYR A 179 -10.30 12.00 -3.68
N LEU A 180 -9.36 12.54 -2.89
CA LEU A 180 -9.66 13.04 -1.56
C LEU A 180 -10.31 14.43 -1.64
N PRO A 181 -11.37 14.70 -0.87
CA PRO A 181 -11.94 16.04 -0.80
C PRO A 181 -11.00 16.99 -0.06
N ASP A 182 -10.95 18.26 -0.46
CA ASP A 182 -10.09 19.30 0.14
C ASP A 182 -10.33 19.49 1.65
N GLU A 183 -11.52 19.12 2.13
CA GLU A 183 -11.88 19.18 3.54
C GLU A 183 -11.33 18.01 4.37
N TYR A 184 -10.77 16.96 3.74
CA TYR A 184 -10.20 15.82 4.45
C TYR A 184 -9.07 16.28 5.39
N LYS A 185 -9.19 15.91 6.67
CA LYS A 185 -8.29 16.37 7.74
C LYS A 185 -7.29 15.32 8.22
N GLY A 186 -7.35 14.11 7.67
CA GLY A 186 -6.34 13.10 7.94
C GLY A 186 -4.98 13.47 7.33
N THR A 187 -3.94 12.79 7.80
CA THR A 187 -2.55 13.01 7.36
C THR A 187 -2.14 11.92 6.38
N ILE A 188 -1.55 12.30 5.25
CA ILE A 188 -0.97 11.35 4.28
C ILE A 188 0.55 11.39 4.41
N TYR A 189 1.14 10.34 4.96
CA TYR A 189 2.60 10.16 4.95
C TYR A 189 2.98 9.51 3.63
N LEU A 190 3.41 10.33 2.67
CA LEU A 190 3.70 9.88 1.31
C LEU A 190 5.10 9.26 1.25
N TYR A 191 5.17 7.93 1.23
CA TYR A 191 6.38 7.13 1.28
C TYR A 191 7.19 7.20 -0.03
N ASP A 192 8.49 6.88 0.04
CA ASP A 192 9.49 6.98 -1.04
C ASP A 192 9.55 8.36 -1.75
N THR A 193 9.06 9.41 -1.09
CA THR A 193 8.90 10.75 -1.69
C THR A 193 9.72 11.79 -0.94
N GLU A 194 10.55 12.55 -1.66
CA GLU A 194 11.43 13.59 -1.07
C GLU A 194 10.69 14.91 -0.82
N SER A 195 9.82 15.31 -1.75
CA SER A 195 9.02 16.53 -1.65
C SER A 195 7.67 16.33 -2.35
N PHE A 196 6.66 17.06 -1.87
CA PHE A 196 5.34 17.06 -2.46
C PHE A 196 4.72 18.46 -2.36
N GLU A 197 4.13 18.94 -3.46
CA GLU A 197 3.49 20.25 -3.55
C GLU A 197 2.19 20.14 -4.36
N GLY A 198 1.34 21.18 -4.30
CA GLY A 198 0.19 21.29 -5.19
C GLY A 198 -1.13 20.73 -4.64
N THR A 199 -1.27 20.61 -3.31
CA THR A 199 -2.55 20.27 -2.66
C THR A 199 -2.75 21.05 -1.36
N ASN A 200 -4.00 21.24 -0.97
CA ASN A 200 -4.38 21.78 0.34
C ASN A 200 -4.47 20.69 1.43
N LEU A 201 -4.34 19.42 1.04
CA LEU A 201 -4.35 18.27 1.95
C LEU A 201 -3.09 18.26 2.83
N ASN A 202 -3.20 17.65 4.01
CA ASN A 202 -2.05 17.45 4.89
C ASN A 202 -1.18 16.28 4.42
N VAL A 203 -0.26 16.55 3.49
CA VAL A 203 0.66 15.55 2.94
C VAL A 203 2.07 15.79 3.49
N ILE A 204 2.68 14.72 3.99
CA ILE A 204 4.02 14.73 4.57
C ILE A 204 4.90 13.78 3.74
N PRO A 205 5.80 14.30 2.89
CA PRO A 205 6.72 13.46 2.14
C PRO A 205 7.70 12.78 3.11
N CYS A 206 7.88 11.47 2.92
CA CYS A 206 8.77 10.61 3.67
C CYS A 206 9.59 9.78 2.69
N LYS A 207 10.90 10.02 2.60
CA LYS A 207 11.74 9.27 1.65
C LYS A 207 11.99 7.84 2.12
N THR A 208 12.04 7.65 3.43
CA THR A 208 12.35 6.37 4.08
C THR A 208 11.41 6.10 5.24
N TRP A 209 11.45 4.88 5.78
CA TRP A 209 10.71 4.53 6.99
C TRP A 209 11.20 5.31 8.22
N ASP A 210 12.50 5.63 8.29
CA ASP A 210 13.04 6.48 9.35
C ASP A 210 12.44 7.89 9.28
N ASP A 211 12.23 8.43 8.07
CA ASP A 211 11.50 9.70 7.92
C ASP A 211 10.06 9.59 8.42
N VAL A 212 9.34 8.51 8.09
CA VAL A 212 7.98 8.28 8.61
C VAL A 212 7.98 8.31 10.14
N TYR A 213 8.93 7.60 10.76
CA TYR A 213 9.07 7.59 12.22
C TYR A 213 9.32 8.98 12.80
N ASP A 214 10.28 9.73 12.25
CA ASP A 214 10.63 11.07 12.73
C ASP A 214 9.47 12.07 12.57
N LYS A 215 8.72 11.99 11.46
CA LYS A 215 7.55 12.84 11.23
C LYS A 215 6.39 12.49 12.16
N VAL A 216 6.09 11.21 12.34
CA VAL A 216 5.06 10.75 13.30
C VAL A 216 5.41 11.19 14.72
N LYS A 217 6.68 11.04 15.13
CA LYS A 217 7.16 11.46 16.44
C LYS A 217 7.01 12.98 16.63
N GLY A 218 7.48 13.79 15.67
CA GLY A 218 7.41 15.24 15.74
C GLY A 218 5.99 15.79 15.81
N GLN A 219 5.00 15.11 15.20
CA GLN A 219 3.59 15.49 15.30
C GLN A 219 2.91 15.08 16.60
N SER A 220 3.46 14.07 17.29
CA SER A 220 2.89 13.55 18.54
C SER A 220 3.30 14.38 19.78
N GLY A 221 4.11 15.43 19.60
CA GLY A 221 4.60 16.28 20.70
C GLY A 221 5.56 15.57 21.66
N LEU A 222 6.16 14.45 21.23
CA LEU A 222 7.10 13.60 22.00
C LEU A 222 8.55 13.78 21.57
#